data_AF-A0A7Y2KH88-F1
#
_entry.id   AF-A0A7Y2KH88-F1
#
_cell.length_a   1.000
_cell.length_b   1.000
_cell.length_c   1.000
_cell.angle_alpha   90.00
_cell.angle_beta   90.00
_cell.angle_gamma   90.00
#
_symmetry.space_group_name_H-M   'P 1'
#
loop_
_entity.id
_entity.type
_entity.pdbx_description
1 polymer ?
#
loop_
_entity_poly.entity_id
_entity_poly.type
_entity_poly.pdbx_seq_one_letter_code
_entity_poly.pdbx_strand_id
1 'polypeptide(L)'
;MKIASRVRPDWDSYFMDMAKLAARRSSCLRRAVGAVLVKDRRLLATGYNGVPSGVTHCEVTGCLREEQDVPSGERHELCRGLHAE
;
A
#
# COMPACT_ATOMS: atom_id res chain seq x y z
N MET A 1 -27.36 19.07 -11.95
CA MET A 1 -26.21 18.17 -11.68
C MET A 1 -25.81 17.51 -12.98
N LYS A 2 -24.59 17.76 -13.50
CA LYS A 2 -24.09 17.05 -14.67
C LYS A 2 -23.73 15.62 -14.25
N ILE A 3 -24.39 14.63 -14.82
CA ILE A 3 -23.97 13.23 -14.72
C ILE A 3 -22.63 13.17 -15.46
N ALA A 4 -21.52 12.99 -14.72
CA ALA A 4 -20.22 12.77 -15.36
C ALA A 4 -20.37 11.59 -16.33
N SER A 5 -19.95 11.77 -17.57
CA SER A 5 -19.92 10.69 -18.56
C SER A 5 -19.11 9.54 -17.98
N ARG A 6 -19.76 8.41 -17.72
CA ARG A 6 -19.13 7.26 -17.07
C ARG A 6 -18.28 6.53 -18.11
N VAL A 7 -17.09 7.07 -18.37
CA VAL A 7 -16.09 6.41 -19.22
C VAL A 7 -15.69 5.11 -18.53
N ARG A 8 -15.81 3.99 -19.25
CA ARG A 8 -15.35 2.69 -18.76
C ARG A 8 -13.81 2.73 -18.71
N PRO A 9 -13.18 2.49 -17.55
CA PRO A 9 -11.72 2.48 -17.46
C PRO A 9 -11.14 1.33 -18.29
N ASP A 10 -9.95 1.56 -18.86
CA ASP A 10 -9.10 0.49 -19.37
C ASP A 10 -8.57 -0.39 -18.21
N TRP A 11 -7.95 -1.52 -18.55
CA TRP A 11 -7.50 -2.49 -17.56
C TRP A 11 -6.41 -1.94 -16.63
N ASP A 12 -5.46 -1.17 -17.15
CA ASP A 12 -4.34 -0.65 -16.36
C ASP A 12 -4.86 0.37 -15.35
N SER A 13 -5.70 1.31 -15.80
CA SER A 13 -6.38 2.26 -14.91
C SER A 13 -7.21 1.56 -13.83
N TYR A 14 -7.96 0.53 -14.21
CA TYR A 14 -8.79 -0.25 -13.29
C TYR A 14 -7.97 -0.94 -12.19
N PHE A 15 -6.88 -1.63 -12.56
CA PHE A 15 -6.03 -2.31 -11.59
C PHE A 15 -5.18 -1.33 -10.76
N MET A 16 -4.74 -0.22 -11.35
CA MET A 16 -4.04 0.82 -10.59
C MET A 16 -4.93 1.50 -9.58
N ASP A 17 -6.21 1.71 -9.89
CA ASP A 17 -7.16 2.25 -8.91
C ASP A 17 -7.44 1.26 -7.78
N MET A 18 -7.44 -0.05 -8.07
CA MET A 18 -7.49 -1.08 -7.02
C MET A 18 -6.24 -1.07 -6.13
N ALA A 19 -5.04 -0.94 -6.71
CA ALA A 19 -3.80 -0.85 -5.93
C ALA A 19 -3.81 0.40 -5.02
N LYS A 20 -4.24 1.56 -5.55
CA LYS A 20 -4.44 2.78 -4.74
C LYS A 20 -5.47 2.60 -3.65
N LEU A 21 -6.56 1.86 -3.92
CA LEU A 21 -7.58 1.55 -2.91
C LEU A 21 -7.01 0.67 -1.80
N ALA A 22 -6.25 -0.38 -2.14
CA ALA A 22 -5.58 -1.24 -1.17
C ALA A 22 -4.60 -0.44 -0.30
N ALA A 23 -3.81 0.46 -0.92
CA ALA A 23 -2.86 1.33 -0.22
C ALA A 23 -3.49 2.16 0.91
N ARG A 24 -4.78 2.51 0.81
CA ARG A 24 -5.50 3.27 1.87
C ARG A 24 -5.64 2.51 3.19
N ARG A 25 -5.40 1.20 3.19
CA ARG A 25 -5.37 0.37 4.41
C ARG A 25 -3.99 0.29 5.06
N SER A 26 -2.96 0.88 4.44
CA SER A 26 -1.61 0.92 4.99
C SER A 26 -1.59 1.65 6.33
N SER A 27 -0.93 1.03 7.31
CA SER A 27 -0.65 1.64 8.62
C SER A 27 0.77 2.21 8.71
N CYS A 28 1.48 2.33 7.58
CA CYS A 28 2.84 2.83 7.54
C CYS A 28 2.84 4.37 7.53
N LEU A 29 3.60 4.99 8.44
CA LEU A 29 3.67 6.45 8.55
C LEU A 29 4.45 7.12 7.41
N ARG A 30 5.40 6.40 6.78
CA ARG A 30 6.28 6.97 5.75
C ARG A 30 5.66 6.95 4.35
N ARG A 31 5.02 5.83 3.97
CA ARG A 31 4.51 5.59 2.61
C ARG A 31 3.35 4.62 2.65
N ALA A 32 2.22 5.02 2.06
CA ALA A 32 1.10 4.12 1.81
C ALA A 32 1.27 3.44 0.45
N VAL A 33 1.48 2.13 0.45
CA VAL A 33 1.72 1.31 -0.75
C VAL A 33 0.67 0.21 -0.82
N GLY A 34 0.15 -0.04 -2.01
CA GLY A 34 -0.77 -1.12 -2.30
C GLY A 34 -0.33 -1.85 -3.56
N ALA A 35 -0.59 -3.15 -3.60
CA ALA A 35 -0.24 -4.04 -4.69
C ALA A 35 -1.45 -4.88 -5.10
N VAL A 36 -1.48 -5.25 -6.37
CA VAL A 36 -2.48 -6.17 -6.93
C VAL A 36 -1.76 -7.20 -7.80
N LEU A 37 -2.09 -8.47 -7.62
CA LEU A 37 -1.61 -9.56 -8.48
C LEU A 37 -2.72 -9.92 -9.45
N VAL A 38 -2.44 -9.82 -10.75
CA VAL A 38 -3.41 -10.03 -11.81
C VAL A 38 -2.91 -11.12 -12.77
N LYS A 39 -3.81 -12.01 -13.18
CA LYS A 39 -3.56 -13.02 -14.22
C LYS A 39 -4.77 -13.11 -15.14
N ASP A 40 -4.55 -13.06 -16.46
CA ASP A 40 -5.63 -13.14 -17.46
C ASP A 40 -6.77 -12.14 -17.20
N ARG A 41 -6.40 -10.91 -16.80
CA ARG A 41 -7.32 -9.82 -16.41
C ARG A 41 -8.24 -10.16 -15.22
N ARG A 42 -7.84 -11.13 -14.38
CA ARG A 42 -8.50 -11.48 -13.12
C ARG A 42 -7.60 -11.10 -11.96
N LEU A 43 -8.18 -10.41 -10.99
CA LEU A 43 -7.53 -10.12 -9.72
C LEU A 43 -7.38 -11.43 -8.93
N LEU A 44 -6.15 -11.79 -8.58
CA LEU A 44 -5.84 -12.99 -7.79
C LEU A 44 -5.64 -12.65 -6.31
N ALA A 45 -4.92 -11.57 -6.04
CA ALA A 45 -4.62 -11.12 -4.69
C ALA A 45 -4.45 -9.60 -4.63
N THR A 46 -4.62 -9.05 -3.43
CA THR A 46 -4.32 -7.66 -3.09
C THR A 46 -3.44 -7.61 -1.86
N GLY A 47 -2.62 -6.58 -1.75
CA GLY A 47 -1.74 -6.36 -0.61
C GLY A 47 -1.58 -4.87 -0.32
N TYR A 48 -1.20 -4.56 0.91
CA TYR A 48 -0.80 -3.24 1.34
C TYR A 48 0.30 -3.38 2.38
N ASN A 49 1.20 -2.40 2.45
CA ASN A 49 2.30 -2.46 3.40
C ASN A 49 1.82 -2.17 4.84
N GLY A 50 2.37 -2.88 5.80
CA GLY A 50 1.95 -2.83 7.20
C GLY A 50 2.74 -3.83 8.04
N VAL A 51 2.50 -3.86 9.35
CA VAL A 51 3.17 -4.84 10.22
C VAL A 51 2.53 -6.24 10.09
N PRO A 52 3.25 -7.33 10.38
CA PRO A 52 2.66 -8.67 10.43
C PRO A 52 1.48 -8.75 11.41
N SER A 53 0.60 -9.72 11.18
CA SER A 53 -0.52 -10.00 12.08
C SER A 53 -0.04 -10.26 13.52
N GLY A 54 -0.71 -9.64 14.49
CA GLY A 54 -0.36 -9.75 15.91
C GLY A 54 0.73 -8.78 16.38
N VAL A 55 1.29 -7.95 15.49
CA VAL A 55 2.22 -6.88 15.84
C VAL A 55 1.48 -5.54 15.86
N THR A 56 1.80 -4.67 16.81
CA THR A 56 1.21 -3.33 16.91
C THR A 56 1.60 -2.45 15.71
N HIS A 57 0.60 -1.82 15.10
CA HIS A 57 0.78 -0.95 13.94
C HIS A 57 1.63 0.30 14.23
N CYS A 58 2.41 0.75 13.23
CA CYS A 58 3.26 1.95 13.33
C CYS A 58 2.48 3.21 13.72
N GLU A 59 1.20 3.31 13.35
CA GLU A 59 0.33 4.42 13.76
C GLU A 59 0.14 4.56 15.28
N VAL A 60 0.34 3.46 16.03
CA VAL A 60 0.25 3.44 17.49
C VAL A 60 1.62 3.53 18.15
N THR A 61 2.62 2.80 17.63
CA THR A 61 3.94 2.66 18.27
C THR A 61 5.00 3.62 17.72
N GLY A 62 4.73 4.39 16.68
CA GLY A 62 5.71 5.19 15.97
C GLY A 62 6.54 4.40 14.95
N CYS A 63 7.51 5.08 14.34
CA CYS A 63 8.35 4.55 13.26
C CYS A 63 9.81 4.95 13.49
N LEU A 64 10.62 3.99 13.92
CA LEU A 64 12.06 4.21 14.18
C LEU A 64 12.80 4.78 12.98
N ARG A 65 12.40 4.37 11.76
CA ARG A 65 13.03 4.86 10.53
C ARG A 65 12.68 6.31 10.23
N GLU A 66 11.57 6.81 10.73
CA GLU A 66 11.16 8.21 10.59
C GLU A 66 11.78 9.06 11.70
N GLU A 67 11.74 8.56 12.94
CA GLU A 67 12.37 9.19 14.11
C GLU A 67 13.88 9.41 13.93
N GLN A 68 14.55 8.49 13.23
CA GLN A 68 16.00 8.56 12.98
C GLN A 68 16.36 9.09 11.58
N ASP A 69 15.40 9.66 10.85
CA ASP A 69 15.58 10.20 9.49
C ASP A 69 16.34 9.26 8.53
N VAL A 70 15.99 7.97 8.57
CA VAL A 70 16.71 6.93 7.81
C VAL A 70 16.44 7.09 6.31
N PRO A 71 17.47 7.24 5.46
CA PRO A 71 17.32 7.33 4.01
C PRO A 71 16.63 6.12 3.38
N SER A 72 16.13 6.31 2.16
CA SER A 72 15.55 5.22 1.37
C SER A 72 16.65 4.25 0.94
N GLY A 73 16.41 2.94 1.06
CA GLY A 73 17.38 1.90 0.69
C GLY A 73 18.40 1.55 1.77
N GLU A 74 18.30 2.15 2.96
CA GLU A 74 19.22 1.92 4.07
C GLU A 74 18.51 1.38 5.32
N ARG A 75 19.26 0.71 6.20
CA ARG A 75 18.87 0.26 7.56
C ARG A 75 17.49 -0.46 7.61
N HIS A 76 17.29 -1.42 6.71
CA HIS A 76 16.03 -2.16 6.56
C HIS A 76 15.63 -2.96 7.80
N GLU A 77 16.60 -3.37 8.61
CA GLU A 77 16.43 -4.06 9.89
C GLU A 77 15.63 -3.25 10.93
N LEU A 78 15.52 -1.93 10.75
CA LEU A 78 14.69 -1.07 11.63
C LEU A 78 13.21 -1.04 11.22
N CYS A 79 12.87 -1.53 10.02
CA CYS A 79 11.49 -1.57 9.55
C CYS A 79 10.77 -2.79 10.14
N ARG A 80 9.64 -2.56 10.80
CA ARG A 80 8.74 -3.64 11.24
C ARG A 80 7.70 -4.01 10.17
N GLY A 81 7.61 -3.20 9.11
CA GLY A 81 6.62 -3.35 8.07
C GLY A 81 7.02 -4.38 7.03
N LEU A 82 6.08 -5.24 6.67
CA LEU A 82 6.07 -5.98 5.43
C LEU A 82 5.66 -5.05 4.29
N HIS A 83 6.19 -5.32 3.10
CA HIS A 83 5.83 -4.62 1.89
C HIS A 83 4.46 -5.07 1.36
N ALA A 84 3.96 -4.37 0.34
CA ALA A 84 2.66 -4.66 -0.24
C ALA A 84 2.70 -5.86 -1.19
N GLU A 85 3.82 -6.04 -1.90
CA GLU A 85 4.12 -7.20 -2.77
C GLU A 85 4.35 -8.50 -2.00
#